data_AF-X1A8H6-F1
#
_entry.id   AF-X1A8H6-F1
#
_cell.length_a   1.000
_cell.length_b   1.000
_cell.length_c   1.000
_cell.angle_alpha   90.00
_cell.angle_beta   90.00
_cell.angle_gamma   90.00
#
_symmetry.space_group_name_H-M   'P 1'
#
loop_
_entity.id
_entity.type
_entity.pdbx_description
1 polymer ?
#
loop_
_entity_poly.entity_id
_entity_poly.type
_entity_poly.pdbx_seq_one_letter_code
_entity_poly.pdbx_strand_id
1 'polypeptide(L)'
;MSDKRVKTLTLALKISITLLVLVALLISLISCNGLREVSSYITHTIKEKSKDNAGEEEDKTKNNMRGEEIMLPQPELESNISLEEALNSRRSVRNFSSKELSLNQIS
;
A
#
# COMPACT_ATOMS: atom_id res chain seq x y z
N MET A 1 26.13 46.38 -30.57
CA MET A 1 26.60 45.64 -29.37
C MET A 1 25.43 44.85 -28.76
N SER A 2 24.82 43.90 -29.50
CA SER A 2 23.57 43.24 -29.06
C SER A 2 23.55 41.73 -29.34
N ASP A 3 24.00 41.31 -30.53
CA ASP A 3 23.94 39.91 -30.97
C ASP A 3 24.68 38.90 -30.09
N LYS A 4 25.89 39.24 -29.62
CA LYS A 4 26.70 38.33 -28.81
C LYS A 4 26.03 38.02 -27.48
N ARG A 5 25.43 39.02 -26.82
CA ARG A 5 24.74 38.88 -25.52
C ARG A 5 23.46 38.05 -25.63
N VAL A 6 22.68 38.25 -26.69
CA VAL A 6 21.47 37.44 -26.96
C VAL A 6 21.83 35.98 -27.22
N LYS A 7 22.93 35.71 -27.93
CA LYS A 7 23.45 34.35 -28.16
C LYS A 7 23.98 33.70 -26.87
N THR A 8 24.66 34.46 -25.99
CA THR A 8 25.10 33.93 -24.69
C THR A 8 23.92 33.63 -23.77
N LEU A 9 22.90 34.50 -23.77
CA LEU A 9 21.69 34.33 -22.95
C LEU A 9 20.87 33.11 -23.40
N THR A 10 20.68 32.95 -24.71
CA THR A 10 19.97 31.79 -25.26
C THR A 10 20.74 30.48 -25.03
N LEU A 11 22.08 30.50 -25.08
CA LEU A 11 22.90 29.35 -24.72
C LEU A 11 22.77 29.00 -23.23
N ALA A 12 22.85 29.99 -22.34
CA ALA A 12 22.69 29.79 -20.90
C ALA A 12 21.29 29.27 -20.54
N LEU A 13 20.25 29.79 -21.19
CA LEU A 13 18.87 29.32 -21.02
C LEU A 13 18.71 27.87 -21.45
N LYS A 14 19.26 27.49 -22.60
CA LYS A 14 19.25 26.10 -23.07
C LYS A 14 19.92 25.18 -22.06
N ILE A 15 21.12 25.53 -21.57
CA ILE A 15 21.86 24.75 -20.57
C ILE A 15 21.05 24.61 -19.27
N SER A 16 20.41 25.68 -18.81
CA SER A 16 19.57 25.66 -17.61
C SER A 16 18.37 24.72 -17.78
N ILE A 17 17.71 24.74 -18.94
CA ILE A 17 16.60 23.83 -19.24
C ILE A 17 17.09 22.38 -19.30
N THR A 18 18.21 22.09 -19.97
CA THR A 18 18.74 20.72 -20.02
C THR A 18 19.11 20.20 -18.63
N LEU A 19 19.70 21.06 -17.79
CA LEU A 19 20.04 20.69 -16.41
C LEU A 19 18.78 20.35 -15.60
N LEU A 20 17.73 21.15 -15.75
CA LEU A 20 16.46 20.96 -15.03
C LEU A 20 15.77 19.66 -15.46
N VAL A 21 15.76 19.35 -16.75
CA VAL A 21 15.27 18.07 -17.28
C VAL A 21 16.08 16.90 -16.72
N LEU A 22 17.40 17.02 -16.66
CA LEU A 22 18.28 15.98 -16.12
C LEU A 22 17.97 15.69 -14.65
N VAL A 23 17.78 16.74 -13.83
CA VAL A 23 17.43 16.61 -12.41
C VAL A 23 16.06 15.95 -12.23
N ALA A 24 15.06 16.31 -13.05
CA ALA A 24 13.74 15.69 -12.99
C ALA A 24 13.77 14.18 -13.32
N LEU A 25 14.61 13.77 -14.27
CA LEU A 25 14.83 12.36 -14.59
C LEU A 25 15.49 11.59 -13.43
N LEU A 26 16.47 12.19 -12.76
CA LEU A 26 17.13 11.59 -11.59
C LEU A 26 16.14 11.39 -10.43
N ILE A 27 15.29 12.39 -10.14
CA ILE A 27 14.25 12.27 -9.11
C ILE A 27 13.26 11.15 -9.46
N SER A 28 12.86 11.05 -10.73
CA SER A 28 11.95 9.98 -11.18
C SER A 28 12.56 8.59 -11.00
N LEU A 29 13.86 8.43 -11.31
CA LEU A 29 14.59 7.17 -11.10
C LEU A 29 14.72 6.79 -9.62
N ILE A 30 14.98 7.77 -8.73
CA ILE A 30 15.04 7.55 -7.28
C ILE A 30 13.65 7.15 -6.75
N SER A 31 12.58 7.81 -7.23
CA SER A 31 11.21 7.50 -6.81
C SER A 31 10.76 6.09 -7.22
N CYS A 32 11.24 5.58 -8.36
CA CYS A 32 11.00 4.21 -8.79
C CYS A 32 11.65 3.15 -7.87
N ASN A 33 12.78 3.47 -7.22
CA ASN A 33 13.38 2.55 -6.24
C ASN A 33 12.56 2.47 -4.94
N GLY A 34 11.97 3.59 -4.48
CA GLY A 34 11.06 3.60 -3.33
C GLY A 34 9.76 2.83 -3.58
N LEU A 35 9.24 2.84 -4.81
CA LEU A 35 8.07 2.03 -5.19
C LEU A 35 8.34 0.52 -5.20
N ARG A 36 9.59 0.10 -5.41
CA ARG A 36 9.97 -1.32 -5.48
C ARG A 36 9.88 -2.00 -4.11
N GLU A 37 10.10 -1.25 -3.03
CA GLU A 37 9.94 -1.71 -1.65
C GLU A 37 8.46 -1.92 -1.28
N VAL A 38 7.56 -1.05 -1.75
CA VAL A 38 6.11 -1.19 -1.56
C VAL A 38 5.54 -2.34 -2.42
N SER A 39 6.04 -2.50 -3.65
CA SER A 39 5.63 -3.59 -4.55
C SER A 39 6.00 -4.98 -4.02
N SER A 40 7.15 -5.11 -3.36
CA SER A 40 7.56 -6.32 -2.64
C SER A 40 6.53 -6.73 -1.58
N TYR A 41 6.08 -5.78 -0.77
CA TYR A 41 5.11 -6.02 0.31
C TYR A 41 3.75 -6.48 -0.23
N ILE A 42 3.30 -5.89 -1.34
CA ILE A 42 2.05 -6.26 -2.03
C ILE A 42 2.18 -7.63 -2.72
N THR A 43 3.33 -7.92 -3.33
CA THR A 43 3.54 -9.20 -4.03
C THR A 43 3.60 -10.37 -3.05
N HIS A 44 4.18 -10.18 -1.86
CA HIS A 44 4.17 -11.21 -0.82
C HIS A 44 2.75 -11.54 -0.34
N THR A 45 1.92 -10.52 -0.12
CA THR A 45 0.51 -10.71 0.32
C THR A 45 -0.37 -11.30 -0.77
N ILE A 46 -0.12 -11.00 -2.05
CA ILE A 46 -0.87 -11.62 -3.17
C ILE A 46 -0.41 -13.06 -3.41
N LYS A 47 0.89 -13.36 -3.27
CA LYS A 47 1.43 -14.70 -3.52
C LYS A 47 0.98 -15.71 -2.45
N GLU A 48 0.83 -15.30 -1.19
CA GLU A 48 0.17 -16.13 -0.17
C GLU A 48 -1.29 -16.42 -0.56
N LYS A 49 -2.07 -15.41 -0.95
CA LYS A 49 -3.47 -15.61 -1.37
C LYS A 49 -3.66 -16.44 -2.63
N SER A 50 -2.66 -16.53 -3.51
CA SER A 50 -2.74 -17.34 -4.74
C SER A 50 -2.39 -18.82 -4.52
N LYS A 51 -1.72 -19.17 -3.42
CA LYS A 51 -1.30 -20.56 -3.17
C LYS A 51 -2.39 -21.41 -2.53
N ASP A 52 -3.38 -20.78 -1.92
CA ASP A 52 -4.49 -21.47 -1.23
C ASP A 52 -5.61 -21.95 -2.18
N ASN A 53 -5.47 -21.76 -3.49
CA ASN A 53 -6.43 -22.23 -4.51
C ASN A 53 -5.91 -23.37 -5.40
N ALA A 54 -4.75 -23.97 -5.07
CA ALA A 54 -4.30 -25.19 -5.72
C ALA A 54 -4.22 -26.31 -4.67
N GLY A 55 -5.15 -27.26 -4.78
CA GLY A 55 -5.33 -28.33 -3.81
C GLY A 55 -4.12 -29.27 -3.64
N GLU A 56 -4.18 -29.94 -2.48
CA GLU A 56 -3.45 -31.13 -2.05
C GLU A 56 -1.93 -30.97 -1.78
N GLU A 57 -1.51 -31.12 -0.52
CA GLU A 57 -1.26 -32.43 0.12
C GLU A 57 -1.20 -32.32 1.65
N GLU A 58 -1.59 -33.41 2.31
CA GLU A 58 -1.63 -33.59 3.76
C GLU A 58 -0.25 -33.37 4.43
N ASP A 59 -0.18 -32.50 5.44
CA ASP A 59 0.83 -32.61 6.50
C ASP A 59 0.16 -32.94 7.83
N LYS A 60 0.31 -34.21 8.22
CA LYS A 60 -0.09 -34.79 9.49
C LYS A 60 0.86 -34.32 10.60
N THR A 61 0.80 -33.04 10.95
CA THR A 61 1.40 -32.55 12.20
C THR A 61 0.28 -32.15 13.17
N LYS A 62 -0.30 -33.17 13.81
CA LYS A 62 -1.20 -33.05 14.97
C LYS A 62 -0.46 -32.31 16.10
N ASN A 63 -0.76 -31.04 16.28
CA ASN A 63 -0.62 -30.38 17.58
C ASN A 63 -1.99 -30.17 18.20
N ASN A 64 -2.09 -30.61 19.44
CA ASN A 64 -3.30 -30.91 20.18
C ASN A 64 -3.93 -29.64 20.79
N MET A 65 -4.40 -28.71 19.95
CA MET A 65 -5.33 -27.63 20.34
C MET A 65 -6.64 -27.84 19.59
N ARG A 66 -7.36 -28.92 19.93
CA ARG A 66 -8.65 -29.22 19.32
C ARG A 66 -9.74 -28.39 20.02
N GLY A 67 -9.67 -27.07 19.85
CA GLY A 67 -10.82 -26.20 20.05
C GLY A 67 -11.89 -26.55 19.01
N GLU A 68 -13.16 -26.33 19.37
CA GLU A 68 -14.24 -26.38 18.38
C GLU A 68 -13.95 -25.36 17.28
N GLU A 69 -14.08 -25.77 16.02
CA GLU A 69 -13.94 -24.88 14.88
C GLU A 69 -15.13 -23.91 14.86
N ILE A 70 -14.84 -22.62 14.93
CA ILE A 70 -15.86 -21.57 14.91
C ILE A 70 -16.00 -21.09 13.47
N MET A 71 -17.14 -21.37 12.84
CA MET A 71 -17.46 -20.85 11.51
C MET A 71 -17.84 -19.36 11.61
N LEU A 72 -17.11 -18.51 10.93
CA LEU A 72 -17.43 -17.08 10.83
C LEU A 72 -18.52 -16.83 9.78
N PRO A 73 -19.42 -15.86 10.01
CA PRO A 73 -20.38 -15.43 9.00
C PRO A 73 -19.68 -14.72 7.83
N GLN A 74 -20.34 -14.65 6.67
CA GLN A 74 -19.84 -13.85 5.57
C GLN A 74 -19.94 -12.35 5.91
N PRO A 75 -18.91 -11.54 5.61
CA PRO A 75 -18.91 -10.12 5.91
C PRO A 75 -19.85 -9.34 4.99
N GLU A 76 -20.35 -8.22 5.50
CA GLU A 76 -21.09 -7.24 4.69
C GLU A 76 -20.11 -6.52 3.74
N LEU A 77 -20.39 -6.56 2.44
CA LEU A 77 -19.53 -5.94 1.42
C LEU A 77 -19.77 -4.43 1.26
N GLU A 78 -20.97 -3.98 1.62
CA GLU A 78 -21.34 -2.57 1.56
C GLU A 78 -21.20 -1.97 2.96
N SER A 79 -20.46 -0.87 3.04
CA SER A 79 -20.25 -0.16 4.28
C SER A 79 -21.05 1.13 4.31
N ASN A 80 -21.58 1.47 5.49
CA ASN A 80 -22.29 2.72 5.71
C ASN A 80 -21.34 3.93 5.90
N ILE A 81 -20.03 3.69 6.01
CA ILE A 81 -19.03 4.75 6.23
C ILE A 81 -18.20 4.96 4.97
N SER A 82 -17.96 6.24 4.63
CA SER A 82 -17.07 6.58 3.51
C SER A 82 -15.59 6.47 3.89
N LEU A 83 -14.72 6.34 2.89
CA LEU A 83 -13.27 6.31 3.11
C LEU A 83 -12.76 7.59 3.80
N GLU A 84 -13.24 8.75 3.36
CA GLU A 84 -12.85 10.04 3.92
C GLU A 84 -13.27 10.15 5.40
N GLU A 85 -14.49 9.75 5.71
CA GLU A 85 -15.01 9.76 7.08
C GLU A 85 -14.22 8.81 7.98
N ALA A 86 -13.85 7.62 7.49
CA ALA A 86 -13.02 6.68 8.25
C ALA A 86 -11.64 7.25 8.57
N LEU A 87 -11.00 7.94 7.62
CA LEU A 87 -9.70 8.59 7.85
C LEU A 87 -9.80 9.74 8.86
N ASN A 88 -10.85 10.56 8.75
CA ASN A 88 -11.07 11.71 9.63
C ASN A 88 -11.45 11.29 11.06
N SER A 89 -12.17 10.18 11.23
CA SER A 89 -12.64 9.70 12.53
C SER A 89 -11.64 8.78 13.25
N ARG A 90 -10.61 8.30 12.56
CA ARG A 90 -9.63 7.34 13.10
C ARG A 90 -8.89 7.90 14.32
N ARG A 91 -8.98 7.19 15.45
CA ARG A 91 -8.27 7.52 16.70
C ARG A 91 -7.93 6.29 17.52
N SER A 92 -6.98 6.41 18.45
CA SER A 92 -6.69 5.35 19.42
C SER A 92 -7.74 5.36 20.53
N VAL A 93 -8.40 4.23 20.75
CA VAL A 93 -9.33 4.01 21.87
C VAL A 93 -8.70 2.97 22.80
N ARG A 94 -8.55 3.31 24.08
CA ARG A 94 -7.92 2.45 25.11
C ARG A 94 -8.80 2.22 26.34
N ASN A 95 -9.98 2.84 26.35
CA ASN A 95 -11.01 2.60 27.34
C ASN A 95 -12.17 1.90 26.63
N PHE A 96 -12.58 0.75 27.15
CA PHE A 96 -13.49 -0.17 26.46
C PHE A 96 -14.75 -0.40 27.30
N SER A 97 -15.85 -0.68 26.60
CA SER A 97 -17.06 -1.20 27.23
C SER A 97 -16.83 -2.64 27.69
N SER A 98 -17.56 -3.08 28.72
CA SER A 98 -17.62 -4.48 29.14
C SER A 98 -18.48 -5.36 28.23
N LYS A 99 -19.15 -4.76 27.22
CA LYS A 99 -19.96 -5.49 26.26
C LYS A 99 -19.07 -6.29 25.30
N GLU A 100 -19.34 -7.59 25.20
CA GLU A 100 -18.68 -8.48 24.25
C GLU A 100 -19.05 -8.15 22.79
N LEU A 101 -18.12 -8.45 21.88
CA LEU A 101 -18.36 -8.33 20.45
C LEU A 101 -19.18 -9.51 19.95
N SER A 102 -20.11 -9.24 19.03
CA SER A 102 -20.82 -10.29 18.31
C SER A 102 -19.95 -10.93 17.24
N LEU A 103 -20.30 -12.14 16.80
CA LEU A 103 -19.57 -12.87 15.77
C LEU A 103 -19.48 -12.08 14.44
N ASN A 104 -20.54 -11.34 14.09
CA ASN A 104 -20.57 -10.45 12.91
C ASN A 104 -19.62 -9.26 13.01
N GLN A 105 -19.26 -8.82 14.22
CA GLN A 105 -18.32 -7.71 14.43
C GLN A 105 -16.86 -8.19 14.47
N ILE A 106 -16.67 -9.49 14.73
CA ILE A 106 -15.36 -10.14 14.77
C ILE A 106 -14.94 -10.59 13.36
N SER A 107 -15.90 -11.06 12.55
CA SER A 107 -15.72 -11.43 11.14
C SER A 107 -15.40 -10.22 10.26
#